data_AF-A0A524BB36-F1
#
_entry.id   AF-A0A524BB36-F1
#
_cell.length_a   1.000
_cell.length_b   1.000
_cell.length_c   1.000
_cell.angle_alpha   90.00
_cell.angle_beta   90.00
_cell.angle_gamma   90.00
#
_symmetry.space_group_name_H-M   'P 1'
#
loop_
_entity.id
_entity.type
_entity.pdbx_description
1 polymer ?
#
loop_
_entity_poly.entity_id
_entity_poly.type
_entity_poly.pdbx_seq_one_letter_code
_entity_poly.pdbx_strand_id
1 'polypeptide(L)'
;MRLRTVLFALLAAPVLTACVNDGATYEIDGTREHGLSLIREQPYFWDSKVNLYMAVSRMPTCLRRHSMGQGTEKTRVEVYRVPSGAFIIKAGKRMYATETQTCEGFAKMDGEPAEGMGTLVGTFRTKKGVLTFVKEEAGQADVEE
;
A
#
# COMPACT_ATOMS: atom_id res chain seq x y z
N MET A 1 -25.06 -21.31 34.18
CA MET A 1 -25.18 -20.16 33.26
C MET A 1 -23.84 -19.51 32.92
N ARG A 2 -22.98 -19.16 33.89
CA ARG A 2 -21.70 -18.45 33.63
C ARG A 2 -20.72 -19.18 32.69
N LEU A 3 -20.61 -20.52 32.76
CA LEU A 3 -19.67 -21.29 31.92
C LEU A 3 -20.04 -21.27 30.42
N ARG A 4 -21.33 -21.26 30.09
CA ARG A 4 -21.80 -21.15 28.69
C ARG A 4 -21.47 -19.78 28.10
N THR A 5 -21.65 -18.72 28.89
CA THR A 5 -21.33 -17.35 28.46
C THR A 5 -19.83 -17.15 28.26
N VAL A 6 -19.01 -17.72 29.15
CA VAL A 6 -17.54 -17.70 29.01
C VAL A 6 -17.10 -18.50 27.78
N LEU A 7 -17.69 -19.67 27.51
CA LEU A 7 -17.36 -20.46 26.33
C LEU A 7 -17.72 -19.75 25.02
N PHE A 8 -18.88 -19.09 24.97
CA PHE A 8 -19.27 -18.26 23.82
C PHE A 8 -18.33 -17.06 23.63
N ALA A 9 -17.92 -16.41 24.71
CA ALA A 9 -16.93 -15.33 24.64
C ALA A 9 -15.57 -15.83 24.15
N LEU A 10 -15.13 -17.01 24.59
CA LEU A 10 -13.88 -17.62 24.14
C LEU A 10 -13.91 -18.00 22.66
N LEU A 11 -15.07 -18.47 22.17
CA LEU A 11 -15.26 -18.83 20.76
C LEU A 11 -15.38 -17.59 19.85
N ALA A 12 -15.85 -16.46 20.38
CA ALA A 12 -15.95 -15.20 19.66
C ALA A 12 -14.61 -14.45 19.55
N ALA A 13 -13.69 -14.67 20.48
CA ALA A 13 -12.37 -14.02 20.51
C ALA A 13 -11.54 -14.16 19.21
N PRO A 14 -11.40 -15.33 18.56
CA PRO A 14 -10.60 -15.46 17.33
C PRO A 14 -11.20 -14.73 16.12
N VAL A 15 -12.49 -14.41 16.13
CA VAL A 15 -13.14 -13.67 15.02
C VAL A 15 -12.72 -12.20 15.02
N LEU A 16 -12.33 -11.63 16.18
CA LEU A 16 -11.91 -10.23 16.27
C LEU A 16 -10.47 -9.99 15.77
N THR A 17 -9.62 -11.02 15.77
CA THR A 17 -8.19 -10.87 15.42
C THR A 17 -7.87 -11.24 13.97
N ALA A 18 -8.85 -11.71 13.19
CA ALA A 18 -8.62 -12.28 11.87
C ALA A 18 -8.85 -11.29 10.70
N CYS A 19 -9.19 -10.03 10.97
CA CYS A 19 -9.33 -9.02 9.92
C CYS A 19 -8.00 -8.31 9.66
N VAL A 20 -7.46 -8.44 8.44
CA VAL A 20 -6.33 -7.63 7.98
C VAL A 20 -6.84 -6.22 7.64
N ASN A 21 -6.49 -5.25 8.48
CA ASN A 21 -6.60 -3.81 8.20
C ASN A 21 -5.29 -3.15 8.62
N ASP A 22 -4.34 -3.10 7.68
CA ASP A 22 -3.01 -2.56 7.93
C ASP A 22 -2.61 -1.55 6.86
N GLY A 23 -1.64 -0.70 7.22
CA GLY A 23 -1.14 0.34 6.35
C GLY A 23 0.32 0.64 6.60
N ALA A 24 1.02 1.06 5.55
CA ALA A 24 2.40 1.52 5.62
C ALA A 24 2.56 2.79 4.80
N THR A 25 3.44 3.67 5.26
CA THR A 25 3.64 5.00 4.66
C THR A 25 5.08 5.15 4.19
N TYR A 26 5.23 5.64 2.97
CA TYR A 26 6.45 6.25 2.47
C TYR A 26 6.36 7.76 2.69
N GLU A 27 7.18 8.26 3.60
CA GLU A 27 7.33 9.70 3.87
C GLU A 27 8.26 10.31 2.80
N ILE A 28 7.73 11.30 2.09
CA ILE A 28 8.44 12.11 1.13
C ILE A 28 9.11 13.26 1.90
N ASP A 29 10.37 13.54 1.56
CA ASP A 29 11.19 14.60 2.19
C ASP A 29 11.42 14.44 3.70
N GLY A 30 11.16 13.24 4.26
CA GLY A 30 11.34 12.95 5.68
C GLY A 30 10.32 13.64 6.59
N THR A 31 9.22 14.15 6.03
CA THR A 31 8.12 14.75 6.79
C THR A 31 6.91 13.82 6.80
N ARG A 32 6.15 13.81 7.89
CA ARG A 32 4.92 12.98 8.00
C ARG A 32 3.75 13.55 7.21
N GLU A 33 3.84 14.81 6.79
CA GLU A 33 2.77 15.54 6.12
C GLU A 33 2.74 15.27 4.61
N HIS A 34 3.88 14.91 4.02
CA HIS A 34 3.97 14.62 2.59
C HIS A 34 4.36 13.16 2.39
N GLY A 35 3.45 12.34 1.87
CA GLY A 35 3.70 10.92 1.76
C GLY A 35 2.68 10.13 0.96
N LEU A 36 3.08 8.90 0.63
CA LEU A 36 2.26 7.89 -0.02
C LEU A 36 2.02 6.76 0.96
N SER A 37 0.76 6.44 1.25
CA SER A 37 0.39 5.38 2.19
C SER A 37 -0.38 4.28 1.49
N LEU A 38 0.13 3.06 1.56
CA LEU A 38 -0.61 1.88 1.11
C LEU A 38 -1.45 1.35 2.28
N ILE A 39 -2.75 1.22 2.04
CA ILE A 39 -3.72 0.66 2.99
C ILE A 39 -4.30 -0.61 2.39
N ARG A 40 -4.42 -1.66 3.20
CA ARG A 40 -5.02 -2.94 2.81
C ARG A 40 -6.17 -3.25 3.73
N GLU A 41 -7.33 -3.49 3.14
CA GLU A 41 -8.55 -3.83 3.89
C GLU A 41 -9.09 -5.17 3.41
N GLN A 42 -9.11 -6.16 4.29
CA GLN A 42 -9.73 -7.46 4.04
C GLN A 42 -11.22 -7.37 4.36
N PRO A 43 -12.12 -7.59 3.38
CA PRO A 43 -13.56 -7.47 3.60
C PRO A 43 -14.12 -8.62 4.46
N TYR A 44 -13.52 -9.82 4.37
CA TYR A 44 -13.96 -11.01 5.09
C TYR A 44 -12.77 -11.82 5.60
N PHE A 45 -12.80 -12.25 6.87
CA PHE A 45 -11.69 -12.98 7.50
C PHE A 45 -11.33 -14.31 6.83
N TRP A 46 -12.27 -14.91 6.08
CA TRP A 46 -12.07 -16.17 5.37
C TRP A 46 -11.61 -16.00 3.92
N ASP A 47 -11.56 -14.78 3.40
CA ASP A 47 -11.08 -14.50 2.04
C ASP A 47 -9.62 -14.05 2.08
N SER A 48 -8.78 -14.58 1.19
CA SER A 48 -7.38 -14.14 1.04
C SER A 48 -7.23 -12.86 0.21
N LYS A 49 -8.35 -12.36 -0.35
CA LYS A 49 -8.38 -11.12 -1.11
C LYS A 49 -8.45 -9.91 -0.19
N VAL A 50 -7.64 -8.91 -0.49
CA VAL A 50 -7.63 -7.61 0.20
C VAL A 50 -7.90 -6.50 -0.80
N ASN A 51 -8.66 -5.49 -0.40
CA ASN A 51 -8.80 -4.27 -1.16
C ASN A 51 -7.57 -3.38 -0.91
N LEU A 52 -6.90 -2.98 -1.97
CA LEU A 52 -5.75 -2.10 -1.91
C LEU A 52 -6.18 -0.66 -2.16
N TYR A 53 -5.74 0.23 -1.28
CA TYR A 53 -5.97 1.65 -1.41
C TYR A 53 -4.64 2.41 -1.30
N MET A 54 -4.45 3.38 -2.17
CA MET A 54 -3.33 4.32 -2.09
C MET A 54 -3.85 5.64 -1.56
N ALA A 55 -3.40 6.03 -0.38
CA ALA A 55 -3.66 7.34 0.18
C ALA A 55 -2.48 8.26 -0.12
N VAL A 56 -2.73 9.30 -0.91
CA VAL A 56 -1.76 10.32 -1.26
C VAL A 56 -2.00 11.51 -0.33
N SER A 57 -0.93 12.02 0.25
CA SER A 57 -0.99 13.08 1.25
C SER A 57 0.07 14.14 1.03
N ARG A 58 -0.34 15.41 1.15
CA ARG A 58 0.49 16.59 1.31
C ARG A 58 -0.28 17.54 2.23
N MET A 59 -0.26 17.26 3.52
CA MET A 59 -0.93 18.09 4.53
C MET A 59 -0.28 19.48 4.58
N PRO A 60 -1.05 20.56 4.84
CA PRO A 60 -2.52 20.61 4.96
C PRO A 60 -3.25 20.77 3.62
N THR A 61 -2.53 20.75 2.49
CA THR A 61 -3.11 21.10 1.18
C THR A 61 -4.01 20.01 0.63
N CYS A 62 -3.62 18.74 0.69
CA CYS A 62 -4.45 17.64 0.20
C CYS A 62 -4.21 16.31 0.92
N LEU A 63 -5.26 15.51 1.03
CA LEU A 63 -5.20 14.11 1.43
C LEU A 63 -6.34 13.35 0.73
N ARG A 64 -5.99 12.38 -0.11
CA ARG A 64 -6.98 11.63 -0.89
C ARG A 64 -6.66 10.15 -0.92
N ARG A 65 -7.68 9.33 -0.66
CA ARG A 65 -7.62 7.87 -0.73
C ARG A 65 -8.18 7.40 -2.08
N HIS A 66 -7.38 6.62 -2.79
CA HIS A 66 -7.70 6.07 -4.10
C HIS A 66 -7.78 4.56 -4.08
N SER A 67 -8.76 3.98 -4.77
CA SER A 67 -8.90 2.53 -4.88
C SER A 67 -8.02 1.99 -5.99
N MET A 68 -7.19 1.00 -5.66
CA MET A 68 -6.41 0.24 -6.64
C MET A 68 -7.09 -1.08 -7.00
N GLY A 69 -8.23 -1.40 -6.37
CA GLY A 69 -8.93 -2.67 -6.52
C GLY A 69 -8.33 -3.79 -5.65
N GLN A 70 -8.64 -5.04 -5.99
CA GLN A 70 -8.30 -6.19 -5.15
C GLN A 70 -6.86 -6.66 -5.37
N GLY A 71 -6.23 -7.18 -4.32
CA GLY A 71 -4.94 -7.84 -4.30
C GLY A 71 -4.94 -8.97 -3.27
N THR A 72 -3.76 -9.35 -2.82
CA THR A 72 -3.54 -10.36 -1.77
C THR A 72 -2.68 -9.77 -0.66
N GLU A 73 -2.64 -10.41 0.50
CA GLU A 73 -1.76 -10.02 1.61
C GLU A 73 -0.25 -10.03 1.25
N LYS A 74 0.14 -10.70 0.16
CA LYS A 74 1.52 -10.77 -0.32
C LYS A 74 1.79 -9.86 -1.52
N THR A 75 0.79 -9.09 -1.96
CA THR A 75 0.94 -8.21 -3.13
C THR A 75 1.96 -7.13 -2.82
N ARG A 76 3.04 -7.13 -3.61
CA ARG A 76 4.06 -6.08 -3.61
C ARG A 76 3.52 -4.87 -4.37
N VAL A 77 3.75 -3.68 -3.83
CA VAL A 77 3.44 -2.42 -4.49
C VAL A 77 4.72 -1.61 -4.60
N GLU A 78 5.21 -1.47 -5.83
CA GLU A 78 6.44 -0.75 -6.16
C GLU A 78 6.10 0.73 -6.38
N VAL A 79 6.96 1.61 -5.88
CA VAL A 79 6.84 3.06 -6.02
C VAL A 79 8.03 3.55 -6.81
N TYR A 80 7.76 4.12 -7.98
CA TYR A 80 8.75 4.78 -8.81
C TYR A 80 8.54 6.28 -8.79
N ARG A 81 9.62 7.03 -8.93
CA ARG A 81 9.63 8.49 -9.05
C ARG A 81 10.16 8.88 -10.41
N VAL A 82 9.34 9.59 -11.18
CA VAL A 82 9.76 10.14 -12.47
C VAL A 82 10.43 11.51 -12.27
N PRO A 83 11.31 11.95 -13.19
CA PRO A 83 12.02 13.22 -13.07
C PRO A 83 11.12 14.46 -12.97
N SER A 84 9.90 14.39 -13.51
CA SER A 84 8.90 15.45 -13.39
C SER A 84 8.34 15.62 -11.97
N GLY A 85 8.67 14.71 -11.04
CA GLY A 85 8.20 14.73 -9.66
C GLY A 85 6.88 13.97 -9.42
N ALA A 86 6.28 13.41 -10.48
CA ALA A 86 5.18 12.46 -10.33
C ALA A 86 5.68 11.09 -9.87
N PHE A 87 4.73 10.25 -9.45
CA PHE A 87 4.97 8.90 -8.98
C PHE A 87 4.23 7.88 -9.83
N ILE A 88 4.86 6.74 -10.03
CA ILE A 88 4.22 5.58 -10.65
C ILE A 88 4.11 4.49 -9.59
N ILE A 89 2.89 4.03 -9.37
CA ILE A 89 2.55 2.98 -8.42
C ILE A 89 2.24 1.71 -9.20
N LYS A 90 3.05 0.67 -9.03
CA LYS A 90 2.87 -0.61 -9.71
C LYS A 90 2.46 -1.68 -8.70
N ALA A 91 1.26 -2.23 -8.89
CA ALA A 91 0.70 -3.29 -8.07
C ALA A 91 0.48 -4.54 -8.95
N GLY A 92 1.52 -5.37 -9.06
CA GLY A 92 1.54 -6.51 -9.98
C GLY A 92 1.49 -6.05 -11.44
N LYS A 93 0.40 -6.37 -12.14
CA LYS A 93 0.19 -5.99 -13.56
C LYS A 93 -0.50 -4.62 -13.74
N ARG A 94 -1.00 -4.02 -12.66
CA ARG A 94 -1.68 -2.72 -12.73
C ARG A 94 -0.69 -1.62 -12.39
N MET A 95 -0.75 -0.55 -13.16
CA MET A 95 0.07 0.63 -12.93
C MET A 95 -0.83 1.85 -12.81
N TYR A 96 -0.42 2.78 -11.96
CA TYR A 96 -1.13 4.02 -11.71
C TYR A 96 -0.12 5.16 -11.70
N ALA A 97 -0.44 6.25 -12.38
CA ALA A 97 0.27 7.51 -12.22
C ALA A 97 -0.40 8.30 -11.10
N THR A 98 0.41 8.94 -10.27
CA THR A 98 -0.08 9.86 -9.24
C THR A 98 0.84 11.03 -9.01
N GLU A 99 0.27 12.13 -8.54
CA GLU A 99 0.97 13.33 -8.14
C GLU A 99 0.59 13.67 -6.70
N THR A 100 1.43 14.44 -6.02
CA THR A 100 1.25 14.78 -4.59
C THR A 100 0.93 16.25 -4.35
N GLN A 101 0.80 17.07 -5.39
CA GLN A 101 0.48 18.50 -5.32
C GLN A 101 -1.02 18.75 -5.07
N THR A 102 -1.90 18.03 -5.77
CA THR A 102 -3.36 18.12 -5.61
C THR A 102 -3.96 16.86 -5.00
N CYS A 103 -3.21 15.75 -5.00
CA CYS A 103 -3.65 14.43 -4.55
C CYS A 103 -4.84 13.87 -5.37
N GLU A 104 -5.23 14.49 -6.48
CA GLU A 104 -6.38 14.09 -7.29
C GLU A 104 -5.97 13.23 -8.48
N GLY A 105 -4.75 13.41 -8.97
CA GLY A 105 -4.28 12.82 -10.23
C GLY A 105 -3.94 11.34 -10.15
N PHE A 106 -4.82 10.48 -9.60
CA PHE A 106 -4.60 9.03 -9.54
C PHE A 106 -5.26 8.34 -10.74
N ALA A 107 -4.50 8.11 -11.80
CA ALA A 107 -4.99 7.53 -13.05
C ALA A 107 -4.38 6.16 -13.31
N LYS A 108 -5.21 5.19 -13.71
CA LYS A 108 -4.72 3.88 -14.15
C LYS A 108 -4.04 4.02 -15.51
N MET A 109 -2.90 3.36 -15.66
CA MET A 109 -2.14 3.29 -16.91
C MET A 109 -2.29 1.90 -17.54
N ASP A 110 -2.36 1.85 -18.86
CA ASP A 110 -2.46 0.60 -19.63
C ASP A 110 -1.09 -0.04 -19.94
N GLY A 111 0.00 0.70 -19.71
CA GLY A 111 1.36 0.26 -19.98
C GLY A 111 2.41 1.17 -19.34
N GLU A 112 3.68 0.82 -19.53
CA GLU A 112 4.79 1.67 -19.09
C GLU A 112 4.82 2.94 -19.95
N PRO A 113 5.03 4.13 -19.34
CA PRO A 113 5.09 5.37 -20.10
C PRO A 113 6.30 5.36 -21.04
N ALA A 114 6.16 6.02 -22.19
CA ALA A 114 7.22 6.08 -23.21
C ALA A 114 8.51 6.74 -22.70
N GLU A 115 8.39 7.63 -21.69
CA GLU A 115 9.52 8.30 -21.03
C GLU A 115 10.23 7.39 -19.99
N GLY A 116 9.71 6.19 -19.75
CA GLY A 116 10.24 5.23 -18.78
C GLY A 116 9.65 5.38 -17.37
N MET A 117 9.80 4.33 -16.55
CA MET A 117 9.22 4.26 -15.20
C MET A 117 9.87 5.20 -14.18
N GLY A 118 11.03 5.78 -14.51
CA GLY A 118 11.85 6.56 -13.57
C GLY A 118 12.60 5.69 -12.57
N THR A 119 12.98 6.27 -11.44
CA THR A 119 13.80 5.62 -10.42
C THR A 119 12.92 4.87 -9.43
N LEU A 120 13.24 3.60 -9.15
CA LEU A 120 12.59 2.85 -8.08
C LEU A 120 12.96 3.47 -6.72
N VAL A 121 11.95 3.92 -5.98
CA VAL A 121 12.12 4.55 -4.66
C VAL A 121 12.05 3.50 -3.55
N GLY A 122 11.27 2.45 -3.78
CA GLY A 122 11.07 1.38 -2.84
C GLY A 122 9.80 0.61 -3.10
N THR A 123 9.56 -0.36 -2.23
CA THR A 123 8.48 -1.33 -2.36
C THR A 123 7.75 -1.52 -1.04
N PHE A 124 6.43 -1.41 -1.07
CA PHE A 124 5.58 -1.90 0.00
C PHE A 124 5.51 -3.42 -0.07
N ARG A 125 5.97 -4.08 0.98
CA ARG A 125 5.94 -5.54 1.11
C ARG A 125 5.70 -5.96 2.55
N THR A 126 5.11 -7.13 2.72
CA THR A 126 4.98 -7.74 4.05
C THR A 126 6.34 -8.27 4.51
N LYS A 127 6.88 -7.75 5.62
CA LYS A 127 8.10 -8.22 6.26
C LYS A 127 7.73 -8.74 7.66
N LYS A 128 8.02 -10.01 7.93
CA LYS A 128 7.67 -10.67 9.21
C LYS A 128 6.18 -10.52 9.60
N GLY A 129 5.28 -10.60 8.60
CA GLY A 129 3.83 -10.48 8.82
C GLY A 129 3.28 -9.06 8.95
N VAL A 130 4.12 -8.02 8.81
CA VAL A 130 3.69 -6.61 8.87
C VAL A 130 3.93 -5.92 7.54
N LEU A 131 2.94 -5.20 7.01
CA LEU A 131 3.16 -4.36 5.83
C LEU A 131 4.20 -3.27 6.14
N THR A 132 5.23 -3.17 5.33
CA THR A 132 6.31 -2.19 5.54
C THR A 132 6.76 -1.63 4.20
N PHE A 133 7.06 -0.33 4.18
CA PHE A 133 7.75 0.28 3.05
C PHE A 133 9.25 0.04 3.18
N VAL A 134 9.84 -0.64 2.20
CA VAL A 134 11.28 -0.83 2.11
C VAL A 134 11.80 0.12 1.04
N LYS A 135 12.58 1.12 1.47
CA LYS A 135 13.28 2.03 0.55
C LYS A 135 14.27 1.23 -0.28
N GLU A 136 14.35 1.56 -1.56
CA GLU A 136 15.44 1.12 -2.42
C GLU A 136 16.66 1.96 -2.07
N GLU A 137 17.73 1.33 -1.56
CA GLU A 137 19.00 2.03 -1.44
C GLU A 137 19.54 2.25 -2.86
N ALA A 138 19.93 3.48 -3.18
CA ALA A 138 20.51 3.84 -4.47
C ALA A 138 21.85 3.09 -4.64
N GLY A 139 21.79 1.82 -5.09
CA GLY A 139 22.97 0.98 -5.23
C GLY A 139 22.76 -0.54 -5.19
N GLN A 140 21.57 -1.07 -4.88
CA GLN A 140 21.36 -2.53 -4.82
C GLN A 140 20.24 -3.00 -5.75
N ALA A 141 20.55 -2.98 -7.04
CA ALA A 141 20.00 -3.99 -7.95
C ALA A 141 20.65 -5.34 -7.63
N ASP A 142 20.26 -5.98 -6.52
CA ASP A 142 20.63 -7.35 -6.19
C ASP A 142 19.58 -8.26 -6.85
N VAL A 143 19.88 -8.99 -7.93
CA VAL A 143 20.70 -10.21 -7.93
C VAL A 143 20.36 -11.08 -6.72
N GLU A 144 19.35 -11.92 -6.88
CA GLU A 144 19.33 -13.21 -6.19
C GLU A 144 18.73 -14.24 -7.16
N GLU A 145 19.60 -15.19 -7.48
CA GLU A 145 19.48 -16.35 -8.36
C GLU A 145 18.59 -17.44 -7.75
#